data_AF-A0A6V7MBK1-F1
#
_entry.id   AF-A0A6V7MBK1-F1
#
_cell.length_a   1.000
_cell.length_b   1.000
_cell.length_c   1.000
_cell.angle_alpha   90.00
_cell.angle_beta   90.00
_cell.angle_gamma   90.00
#
_symmetry.space_group_name_H-M   'P 1'
#
loop_
_entity.id
_entity.type
_entity.pdbx_description
1 polymer ?
#
loop_
_entity_poly.entity_id
_entity_poly.type
_entity_poly.pdbx_seq_one_letter_code
_entity_poly.pdbx_strand_id
1 'polypeptide(L)'
;VTDLEVKVRKIRRKLRKNECNSNPCKNGGTCIRIYGGYQCICPSNWQGESCQTDVNECAIYAGTDLGCQNGATCINTVGSYT
;
A
#
# COMPACT_ATOMS: atom_id res chain seq x y z
N VAL A 1 -16.85 4.39 36.57
CA VAL A 1 -16.29 3.49 35.52
C VAL A 1 -14.78 3.57 35.68
N THR A 2 -14.12 2.45 35.93
CA THR A 2 -12.67 2.43 36.17
C THR A 2 -11.90 2.77 34.89
N ASP A 3 -10.66 3.23 35.01
CA ASP A 3 -9.82 3.54 33.86
C ASP A 3 -9.60 2.33 32.93
N LEU A 4 -9.61 1.12 33.49
CA LEU A 4 -9.57 -0.13 32.75
C LEU A 4 -10.81 -0.31 31.86
N GLU A 5 -12.00 -0.03 32.39
CA GLU A 5 -13.26 -0.12 31.65
C GLU A 5 -13.33 0.92 30.52
N VAL A 6 -12.76 2.12 30.71
CA VAL A 6 -12.67 3.15 29.67
C VAL A 6 -11.73 2.69 28.53
N LYS A 7 -10.59 2.06 28.85
CA LYS A 7 -9.67 1.49 27.85
C LYS A 7 -10.33 0.35 27.07
N VAL A 8 -11.05 -0.56 27.74
CA VAL A 8 -11.79 -1.65 27.09
C VAL A 8 -12.86 -1.12 26.14
N ARG A 9 -13.59 -0.05 26.52
CA ARG A 9 -14.58 0.60 25.63
C ARG A 9 -13.94 1.19 24.37
N LYS A 10 -12.76 1.80 24.48
CA LYS A 10 -12.00 2.32 23.31
C LYS A 10 -11.52 1.19 22.40
N ILE A 11 -11.03 0.10 22.96
CA ILE A 11 -10.59 -1.10 22.20
C ILE A 11 -11.77 -1.70 21.41
N ARG A 12 -12.92 -1.89 22.06
CA ARG A 12 -14.13 -2.43 21.41
C ARG A 12 -14.63 -1.56 20.26
N ARG A 13 -14.52 -0.23 20.36
CA ARG A 13 -14.90 0.69 19.26
C ARG A 13 -14.01 0.50 18.03
N LYS A 14 -12.69 0.37 18.22
CA LYS A 14 -11.74 0.11 17.12
C LYS A 14 -12.03 -1.23 16.43
N LEU A 15 -12.39 -2.26 17.19
CA LEU A 15 -12.76 -3.58 16.66
C LEU A 15 -14.07 -3.63 15.88
N ARG A 16 -14.90 -2.58 15.87
CA ARG A 16 -16.16 -2.56 15.11
C ARG A 16 -16.11 -1.73 13.83
N LYS A 17 -15.18 -0.78 13.73
CA LYS A 17 -15.02 0.05 12.53
C LYS A 17 -14.26 -0.71 11.45
N ASN A 18 -14.83 -0.83 10.25
CA ASN A 18 -14.10 -1.31 9.07
C ASN A 18 -13.57 -0.13 8.26
N GLU A 19 -12.28 0.18 8.42
CA GLU A 19 -11.60 1.27 7.72
C GLU A 19 -11.55 1.06 6.19
N CYS A 20 -11.68 -0.18 5.70
CA CYS A 20 -11.72 -0.47 4.28
C CYS A 20 -12.99 0.02 3.57
N ASN A 21 -14.08 0.29 4.30
CA ASN A 21 -15.33 0.77 3.70
C ASN A 21 -15.17 2.13 2.98
N SER A 22 -14.15 2.91 3.34
CA SER A 22 -13.85 4.19 2.68
C SER A 22 -13.03 4.04 1.39
N ASN A 23 -12.71 2.82 0.96
CA ASN A 23 -11.83 2.51 -0.18
C ASN A 23 -10.51 3.31 -0.14
N PRO A 24 -9.70 3.15 0.93
CA PRO A 24 -8.50 3.96 1.10
C PRO A 24 -7.39 3.61 0.10
N CYS A 25 -7.31 2.34 -0.35
CA CYS A 25 -6.28 1.89 -1.28
C CYS A 25 -6.58 2.33 -2.71
N LYS A 26 -5.56 2.88 -3.38
CA LYS A 26 -5.61 3.38 -4.76
C LYS A 26 -5.00 2.38 -5.73
N ASN A 27 -5.17 2.65 -7.02
CA ASN A 27 -4.47 1.97 -8.11
C ASN A 27 -4.53 0.44 -8.07
N GLY A 28 -5.68 -0.12 -7.71
CA GLY A 28 -5.88 -1.57 -7.62
C GLY A 28 -5.36 -2.22 -6.34
N GLY A 29 -4.95 -1.43 -5.35
CA GLY A 29 -4.55 -1.92 -4.02
C GLY A 29 -5.68 -2.66 -3.29
N THR A 30 -5.34 -3.79 -2.68
CA THR A 30 -6.27 -4.58 -1.87
C THR A 30 -6.27 -4.08 -0.42
N CYS A 31 -7.42 -3.67 0.08
CA CYS A 31 -7.55 -3.24 1.47
C CYS A 31 -7.75 -4.42 2.41
N ILE A 32 -6.90 -4.52 3.42
CA ILE A 32 -7.03 -5.47 4.52
C ILE A 32 -7.28 -4.70 5.80
N ARG A 33 -8.37 -5.06 6.47
CA ARG A 33 -8.68 -4.53 7.79
C ARG A 33 -7.75 -5.15 8.83
N ILE A 34 -7.13 -4.33 9.66
CA ILE A 34 -6.25 -4.76 10.75
C ILE A 34 -6.76 -4.22 12.10
N TYR A 35 -6.11 -4.63 13.19
CA TYR A 35 -6.48 -4.14 14.51
C TYR A 35 -6.27 -2.62 14.63
N GLY A 36 -7.36 -1.87 14.67
CA GLY A 36 -7.34 -0.43 14.86
C GLY A 36 -6.97 0.38 13.61
N GLY A 37 -7.07 -0.21 12.41
CA GLY A 37 -6.79 0.47 11.16
C GLY A 37 -6.98 -0.40 9.92
N TYR A 38 -6.32 -0.01 8.84
CA TYR A 38 -6.25 -0.76 7.59
C TYR A 38 -4.79 -0.87 7.12
N GLN A 39 -4.55 -1.79 6.20
CA GLN A 39 -3.32 -1.90 5.45
C GLN A 39 -3.69 -2.11 3.98
N CYS A 40 -2.98 -1.45 3.08
CA CYS A 40 -3.08 -1.70 1.65
C CYS A 40 -2.00 -2.67 1.20
N ILE A 41 -2.40 -3.74 0.52
CA ILE A 41 -1.49 -4.54 -0.31
C ILE A 41 -1.46 -3.91 -1.69
N CYS A 42 -0.32 -3.34 -2.07
CA CYS A 42 -0.16 -2.70 -3.35
C CYS A 42 0.23 -3.70 -4.45
N PRO A 43 -0.24 -3.49 -5.69
CA PRO A 43 0.35 -4.11 -6.86
C PRO A 43 1.84 -3.75 -6.99
N SER A 44 2.60 -4.53 -7.75
CA SER A 44 4.07 -4.38 -7.86
C SER A 44 4.52 -3.02 -8.42
N ASN A 45 3.68 -2.35 -9.18
CA ASN A 45 3.92 -1.05 -9.81
C ASN A 45 3.48 0.16 -8.94
N TRP A 46 2.96 -0.08 -7.73
CA TRP A 46 2.52 0.99 -6.82
C TRP A 46 3.04 0.79 -5.40
N GLN A 47 3.24 1.91 -4.70
CA GLN A 47 3.76 1.96 -3.35
C GLN A 47 3.14 3.09 -2.52
N GLY A 48 3.51 3.16 -1.25
CA GLY A 48 2.94 4.08 -0.27
C GLY A 48 1.80 3.46 0.53
N GLU A 49 1.42 4.12 1.63
CA GLU A 49 0.40 3.62 2.58
C GLU A 49 -0.94 3.29 1.92
N SER A 50 -1.31 4.04 0.88
CA SER A 50 -2.54 3.87 0.11
C SER A 50 -2.29 3.46 -1.34
N CYS A 51 -1.09 2.98 -1.69
CA CYS A 51 -0.70 2.64 -3.07
C CYS A 51 -0.83 3.83 -4.04
N GLN A 52 -0.64 5.05 -3.53
CA GLN A 52 -0.84 6.28 -4.29
C GLN A 52 0.38 6.70 -5.11
N THR A 53 1.54 6.13 -4.80
CA THR A 53 2.82 6.55 -5.37
C THR A 53 3.26 5.51 -6.37
N ASP A 54 3.64 5.97 -7.55
CA ASP A 54 4.22 5.14 -8.60
C ASP A 54 5.55 4.52 -8.13
N VAL A 55 5.80 3.28 -8.53
CA VAL A 55 7.12 2.67 -8.36
C VAL A 55 8.01 3.12 -9.50
N ASN A 56 9.27 3.43 -9.22
CA ASN A 56 10.24 3.67 -10.30
C ASN A 56 10.97 2.36 -10.60
N GLU A 57 10.47 1.57 -11.55
CA GLU A 57 11.04 0.27 -11.86
C GLU A 57 12.47 0.40 -12.42
N CYS A 58 12.76 1.48 -13.13
CA CYS A 58 14.11 1.76 -13.61
C CYS A 58 15.13 1.91 -12.48
N ALA A 59 14.73 2.49 -11.34
CA ALA A 59 15.59 2.61 -10.18
C ALA A 59 15.79 1.27 -9.44
N ILE A 60 14.79 0.38 -9.47
CA ILE A 60 14.84 -0.92 -8.79
C ILE A 60 15.65 -1.93 -9.59
N TYR A 61 15.46 -1.97 -10.92
CA TYR A 61 16.07 -2.97 -11.78
C TYR A 61 17.35 -2.50 -12.49
N ALA A 62 17.78 -1.25 -12.26
CA ALA A 62 19.04 -0.73 -12.80
C ALA A 62 20.22 -1.66 -12.47
N GLY A 63 20.89 -2.16 -13.50
CA GLY A 63 22.06 -3.03 -13.36
C GLY A 63 21.73 -4.50 -13.05
N THR A 64 20.48 -4.92 -13.24
CA THR A 64 20.06 -6.33 -13.11
C THR A 64 19.58 -6.90 -14.44
N ASP A 65 19.62 -8.22 -14.57
CA ASP A 65 19.11 -8.95 -15.75
C ASP A 65 17.58 -8.84 -15.93
N LEU A 66 16.89 -8.32 -14.90
CA LEU A 66 15.45 -8.05 -14.87
C LEU A 66 15.06 -6.66 -15.44
N GLY A 67 16.06 -5.80 -15.69
CA GLY A 67 15.88 -4.49 -16.30
C GLY A 67 15.77 -4.53 -17.82
N CYS A 68 15.78 -3.35 -18.45
CA CYS A 68 15.79 -3.22 -19.91
C CYS A 68 17.09 -3.82 -20.50
N GLN A 69 16.99 -4.79 -21.40
CA GLN A 69 18.12 -5.57 -21.93
C GLN A 69 18.69 -4.98 -23.24
N ASN A 70 19.84 -5.47 -23.69
CA ASN A 70 20.47 -5.12 -24.98
C ASN A 70 20.81 -3.63 -25.16
N GLY A 71 21.19 -2.94 -24.08
CA GLY A 71 21.51 -1.51 -24.13
C GLY A 71 20.28 -0.61 -24.30
N ALA A 72 19.07 -1.14 -24.06
CA ALA A 72 17.86 -0.35 -24.01
C ALA A 72 17.91 0.68 -22.87
N THR A 73 17.34 1.85 -23.13
CA THR A 73 17.17 2.90 -22.12
C THR A 73 15.87 2.65 -21.38
N CYS A 74 15.93 2.58 -20.05
CA CYS A 74 14.73 2.45 -19.23
C CYS A 74 14.07 3.81 -19.02
N ILE A 75 12.75 3.86 -19.21
CA ILE A 75 11.88 5.02 -19.01
C ILE A 75 10.78 4.63 -18.03
N ASN A 76 10.73 5.33 -16.90
CA ASN A 76 9.65 5.15 -15.92
C ASN A 76 8.37 5.82 -16.38
N THR A 77 7.24 5.14 -16.26
CA THR A 77 5.92 5.66 -16.61
C THR A 77 4.91 5.35 -15.50
N VAL A 78 3.77 6.06 -15.46
CA VAL A 78 2.79 5.84 -14.39
C VAL A 78 2.19 4.43 -14.50
N GLY A 79 2.48 3.60 -13.50
CA GLY A 79 2.05 2.22 -13.39
C GLY A 79 2.83 1.24 -14.29
N SER A 80 3.94 1.63 -14.92
CA SER A 80 4.74 0.75 -15.78
C SER A 80 6.12 1.34 -16.15
N TYR A 81 6.90 0.62 -16.94
CA TYR A 81 8.18 1.11 -17.47
C TYR A 81 8.43 0.55 -18.88
N THR A 82 9.24 1.25 -19.67
CA THR A 82 9.60 0.85 -21.05
C THR A 82 11.10 0.93 -21.28
#